data_AF-A0A5N0DJW4-F1
#
_entry.id   AF-A0A5N0DJW4-F1
#
_cell.length_a   1.000
_cell.length_b   1.000
_cell.length_c   1.000
_cell.angle_alpha   90.00
_cell.angle_beta   90.00
_cell.angle_gamma   90.00
#
_symmetry.space_group_name_H-M   'P 1'
#
loop_
_entity.id
_entity.type
_entity.pdbx_description
1 polymer ?
#
loop_
_entity_poly.entity_id
_entity_poly.type
_entity_poly.pdbx_seq_one_letter_code
_entity_poly.pdbx_strand_id
1 'polypeptide(L)'
;MRLHITSTEHCEATWWIAHRRIRVESLRDCRPDPDPAYRVQMDGSRIEIPNGTPGLVYFGQADERPELPFVRDLFPEHHELLVRVEAAYWDAVKPLGYSRLQRLDPTTLDYTTDQWTIAEIREIAHNAGQFTQPNVATTH
;
A
#
# COMPACT_ATOMS: atom_id res chain seq x y z
N MET A 1 -13.81 7.00 -8.66
CA MET A 1 -12.66 6.31 -8.04
C MET A 1 -11.39 6.98 -8.56
N ARG A 2 -10.38 7.19 -7.71
CA ARG A 2 -9.10 7.78 -8.13
C ARG A 2 -8.03 6.70 -8.16
N LEU A 3 -7.27 6.65 -9.25
CA LEU A 3 -6.13 5.75 -9.42
C LEU A 3 -4.90 6.35 -8.74
N HIS A 4 -4.15 5.51 -8.04
CA HIS A 4 -2.91 5.84 -7.36
C HIS A 4 -1.85 4.81 -7.72
N ILE A 5 -0.60 5.28 -7.77
CA ILE A 5 0.58 4.45 -7.97
C ILE A 5 1.49 4.68 -6.78
N THR A 6 2.05 3.59 -6.25
CA THR A 6 3.07 3.62 -5.20
C THR A 6 4.19 2.71 -5.62
N SER A 7 5.43 3.19 -5.55
CA SER A 7 6.60 2.45 -6.02
C SER A 7 7.67 2.39 -4.92
N THR A 8 8.42 1.29 -4.91
CA THR A 8 9.71 1.12 -4.23
C THR A 8 10.81 1.07 -5.29
N GLU A 9 12.06 0.80 -4.90
CA GLU A 9 13.16 0.62 -5.85
C GLU A 9 12.92 -0.55 -6.82
N HIS A 10 12.26 -1.61 -6.35
CA HIS A 10 12.11 -2.86 -7.10
C HIS A 10 10.67 -3.28 -7.36
N CYS A 11 9.67 -2.53 -6.89
CA CYS A 11 8.28 -2.93 -7.04
C CYS A 11 7.35 -1.72 -7.23
N GLU A 12 6.19 -1.95 -7.81
CA GLU A 12 5.16 -0.93 -7.98
C GLU A 12 3.77 -1.52 -7.75
N ALA A 13 2.89 -0.76 -7.09
CA ALA A 13 1.50 -1.10 -6.87
C ALA A 13 0.61 -0.04 -7.51
N THR A 14 -0.37 -0.48 -8.29
CA THR A 14 -1.46 0.35 -8.78
C THR A 14 -2.72 0.03 -7.97
N TRP A 15 -3.36 1.05 -7.42
CA TRP A 15 -4.48 0.89 -6.48
C TRP A 15 -5.48 2.04 -6.53
N TRP A 16 -6.68 1.79 -6.02
CA TRP A 16 -7.81 2.72 -6.02
C TRP A 16 -8.31 2.99 -4.61
N ILE A 17 -8.87 4.18 -4.44
CA ILE A 17 -9.73 4.51 -3.28
C ILE A 17 -11.19 4.24 -3.65
N ALA A 18 -11.82 3.28 -2.97
CA ALA A 18 -13.23 2.92 -3.13
C ALA A 18 -13.94 2.94 -1.77
N HIS A 19 -14.81 3.92 -1.52
CA HIS A 19 -15.61 4.04 -0.29
C HIS A 19 -14.81 3.83 1.02
N ARG A 20 -13.63 4.46 1.13
CA ARG A 20 -12.66 4.33 2.25
C ARG A 20 -11.92 2.98 2.34
N ARG A 21 -11.86 2.24 1.25
CA ARG A 21 -11.05 1.01 1.14
C ARG A 21 -10.01 1.17 0.04
N ILE A 22 -8.91 0.46 0.21
CA ILE A 22 -7.85 0.33 -0.79
C ILE A 22 -8.19 -0.90 -1.63
N ARG A 23 -8.40 -0.69 -2.93
CA ARG A 23 -8.60 -1.76 -3.92
C ARG A 23 -7.35 -1.87 -4.77
N VAL A 24 -6.66 -3.00 -4.74
CA VAL A 24 -5.42 -3.18 -5.52
C VAL A 24 -5.78 -3.65 -6.92
N GLU A 25 -5.23 -3.00 -7.93
CA GLU A 25 -5.45 -3.34 -9.35
C GLU A 25 -4.33 -4.21 -9.89
N SER A 26 -3.09 -3.83 -9.61
CA SER A 26 -1.92 -4.62 -10.02
C SER A 26 -0.73 -4.41 -9.11
N LEU A 27 0.13 -5.42 -9.06
CA LEU A 27 1.50 -5.35 -8.56
C LEU A 27 2.45 -5.57 -9.73
N ARG A 28 3.58 -4.88 -9.72
CA ARG A 28 4.68 -5.12 -10.63
C ARG A 28 5.93 -5.40 -9.82
N ASP A 29 6.51 -6.55 -10.06
CA ASP A 29 7.83 -6.92 -9.60
C ASP A 29 8.87 -6.56 -10.68
N CYS A 30 9.82 -5.69 -10.34
CA CYS A 30 10.86 -5.20 -11.23
C CYS A 30 12.22 -5.88 -10.98
N ARG A 31 12.25 -7.03 -10.28
CA ARG A 31 13.47 -7.84 -10.12
C ARG A 31 13.97 -8.38 -11.48
N PRO A 32 15.26 -8.75 -11.60
CA PRO A 32 15.89 -9.11 -12.87
C PRO A 32 15.34 -10.37 -13.58
N ASP A 33 14.68 -11.27 -12.83
CA ASP A 33 14.10 -12.52 -13.35
C ASP A 33 12.70 -12.72 -12.75
N PRO A 34 11.70 -11.95 -13.18
CA PRO A 34 10.39 -12.00 -12.59
C PRO A 34 9.50 -13.06 -13.26
N ASP A 35 8.53 -13.57 -12.51
CA ASP A 35 7.53 -14.50 -13.02
C ASP A 35 6.83 -13.97 -14.30
N PRO A 36 6.42 -14.84 -15.24
CA PRO A 36 5.57 -14.45 -16.35
C PRO A 36 4.29 -13.79 -15.85
N ALA A 37 3.79 -12.80 -16.59
CA ALA A 37 2.58 -12.06 -16.20
C ALA A 37 1.39 -12.99 -15.91
N TYR A 38 0.62 -12.66 -14.87
CA TYR A 38 -0.57 -13.43 -14.53
C TYR A 38 -1.65 -12.58 -13.88
N ARG A 39 -2.84 -13.16 -13.79
CA ARG A 39 -4.00 -12.63 -13.07
C ARG A 39 -4.31 -13.51 -11.87
N VAL A 40 -4.51 -12.90 -10.72
CA VAL A 40 -5.04 -13.55 -9.52
C VAL A 40 -6.53 -13.28 -9.43
N GLN A 41 -7.31 -14.35 -9.34
CA GLN A 41 -8.76 -14.30 -9.17
C GLN A 41 -9.14 -14.09 -7.70
N MET A 42 -10.42 -13.79 -7.43
CA MET A 42 -10.91 -13.53 -6.06
C MET A 42 -10.88 -14.77 -5.16
N ASP A 43 -10.80 -15.97 -5.72
CA ASP A 43 -10.58 -17.23 -4.99
C ASP A 43 -9.08 -17.55 -4.76
N GLY A 44 -8.18 -16.65 -5.20
CA GLY A 44 -6.74 -16.82 -5.12
C GLY A 44 -6.11 -17.62 -6.26
N SER A 45 -6.91 -18.14 -7.21
CA SER A 45 -6.37 -18.88 -8.36
C SER A 45 -5.59 -17.98 -9.33
N ARG A 46 -4.56 -18.55 -9.96
CA ARG A 46 -3.68 -17.88 -10.92
C ARG A 46 -4.04 -18.26 -12.36
N ILE A 47 -4.16 -17.27 -13.23
CA ILE A 47 -4.31 -17.44 -14.68
C ILE A 47 -3.15 -16.73 -15.37
N GLU A 48 -2.30 -17.47 -16.08
CA GLU A 48 -1.23 -16.87 -16.86
C GLU A 48 -1.78 -15.97 -17.97
N ILE A 49 -1.05 -14.88 -18.26
CA ILE A 49 -1.37 -13.96 -19.35
C ILE A 49 -0.32 -14.18 -20.45
N PRO A 50 -0.69 -14.87 -21.54
CA PRO A 50 0.23 -15.07 -22.66
C PRO A 50 0.75 -13.75 -23.20
N ASN A 51 2.07 -13.64 -23.39
CA ASN A 51 2.76 -12.44 -23.88
C ASN A 51 2.57 -11.19 -22.99
N GLY A 52 2.20 -11.34 -21.72
CA GLY A 52 2.15 -10.23 -20.78
C GLY A 52 3.54 -9.79 -20.32
N THR A 53 3.63 -8.55 -19.80
CA THR A 53 4.88 -8.00 -19.25
C THR A 53 5.35 -8.81 -18.03
N PRO A 54 6.54 -9.42 -18.06
CA PRO A 54 7.07 -10.17 -16.91
C PRO A 54 7.07 -9.32 -15.63
N GLY A 55 6.76 -9.97 -14.51
CA GLY A 55 6.61 -9.37 -13.18
C GLY A 55 5.28 -8.69 -12.92
N LEU A 56 4.38 -8.61 -13.90
CA LEU A 56 3.09 -7.95 -13.72
C LEU A 56 2.01 -8.92 -13.24
N VAL A 57 1.44 -8.61 -12.09
CA VAL A 57 0.33 -9.34 -11.46
C VAL A 57 -0.91 -8.46 -11.50
N TYR A 58 -1.97 -8.91 -12.15
CA TYR A 58 -3.28 -8.24 -12.14
C TYR A 58 -4.22 -8.91 -11.14
N PHE A 59 -5.14 -8.13 -10.56
CA PHE A 59 -6.10 -8.68 -9.61
C PHE A 59 -7.55 -8.59 -10.09
N GLY A 60 -8.28 -9.68 -9.86
CA GLY A 60 -9.71 -9.83 -10.08
C GLY A 60 -10.15 -9.63 -11.53
N GLN A 61 -11.43 -9.37 -11.77
CA GLN A 61 -11.99 -9.07 -13.09
C GLN A 61 -12.91 -7.84 -13.02
N ALA A 62 -12.74 -6.92 -13.96
CA ALA A 62 -13.52 -5.69 -14.08
C ALA A 62 -13.60 -4.88 -12.76
N ASP A 63 -14.76 -4.85 -12.11
CA ASP A 63 -15.02 -4.07 -10.89
C ASP A 63 -14.70 -4.83 -9.60
N GLU A 64 -14.45 -6.14 -9.69
CA GLU A 64 -14.04 -6.95 -8.55
C GLU A 64 -12.52 -6.87 -8.40
N ARG A 65 -12.08 -6.07 -7.43
CA ARG A 65 -10.68 -5.95 -7.01
C ARG A 65 -10.54 -6.35 -5.55
N PRO A 66 -9.50 -7.10 -5.17
CA PRO A 66 -9.27 -7.44 -3.78
C PRO A 66 -8.92 -6.20 -2.97
N GLU A 67 -9.20 -6.29 -1.67
CA GLU A 67 -8.76 -5.29 -0.71
C GLU A 67 -7.31 -5.52 -0.33
N LEU A 68 -6.63 -4.45 0.10
CA LEU A 68 -5.22 -4.53 0.51
C LEU A 68 -4.90 -5.68 1.49
N PRO A 69 -5.73 -6.01 2.51
CA PRO A 69 -5.45 -7.14 3.40
C PRO A 69 -5.32 -8.48 2.67
N PHE A 70 -6.24 -8.76 1.74
CA PHE A 70 -6.19 -10.01 0.95
C PHE A 70 -4.92 -10.08 0.10
N VAL A 71 -4.51 -8.96 -0.50
CA VAL A 71 -3.26 -8.91 -1.27
C VAL A 71 -2.04 -9.08 -0.38
N ARG A 72 -2.05 -8.55 0.85
CA ARG A 72 -0.98 -8.76 1.83
C ARG A 72 -0.82 -10.22 2.22
N ASP A 73 -1.93 -10.94 2.36
CA ASP A 73 -1.91 -12.36 2.71
C ASP A 73 -1.37 -13.21 1.56
N LEU A 74 -1.66 -12.84 0.31
CA LEU A 74 -1.17 -13.54 -0.87
C LEU A 74 0.27 -13.22 -1.26
N PHE A 75 0.74 -12.00 -0.97
CA PHE A 75 2.04 -11.48 -1.39
C PHE A 75 2.85 -10.95 -0.20
N PRO A 76 3.18 -11.80 0.79
CA PRO A 76 3.94 -11.38 1.96
C PRO A 76 5.33 -10.84 1.61
N GLU A 77 5.94 -11.28 0.50
CA GLU A 77 7.22 -10.79 -0.01
C GLU A 77 7.17 -9.32 -0.48
N HIS A 78 5.99 -8.80 -0.81
CA HIS A 78 5.78 -7.40 -1.19
C HIS A 78 5.35 -6.52 -0.01
N HIS A 79 5.55 -6.98 1.24
CA HIS A 79 5.11 -6.29 2.45
C HIS A 79 5.48 -4.80 2.49
N GLU A 80 6.73 -4.44 2.17
CA GLU A 80 7.19 -3.04 2.19
C GLU A 80 6.34 -2.15 1.25
N LEU A 81 6.13 -2.62 0.02
CA LEU A 81 5.31 -1.92 -0.96
C LEU A 81 3.87 -1.74 -0.44
N LEU A 82 3.29 -2.78 0.15
CA LEU A 82 1.92 -2.77 0.65
C LEU A 82 1.75 -1.86 1.89
N VAL A 83 2.78 -1.73 2.73
CA VAL A 83 2.82 -0.73 3.82
C VAL A 83 2.88 0.68 3.25
N ARG A 84 3.69 0.93 2.22
CA ARG A 84 3.74 2.24 1.54
C ARG A 84 2.40 2.58 0.89
N VAL A 85 1.70 1.61 0.31
CA VAL A 85 0.33 1.80 -0.21
C VAL A 85 -0.62 2.24 0.90
N GLU A 86 -0.57 1.59 2.07
CA GLU A 86 -1.39 1.98 3.24
C GLU A 86 -1.07 3.40 3.71
N ALA A 87 0.21 3.78 3.78
CA ALA A 87 0.62 5.15 4.13
C ALA A 87 0.17 6.19 3.09
N ALA A 88 0.34 5.89 1.80
CA ALA A 88 -0.09 6.75 0.70
C ALA A 88 -1.61 6.94 0.66
N TYR A 89 -2.37 5.90 1.00
CA TYR A 89 -3.82 6.00 1.21
C TYR A 89 -4.17 7.00 2.31
N TRP A 90 -3.52 6.90 3.47
CA TRP A 90 -3.79 7.82 4.58
C TRP A 90 -3.41 9.26 4.26
N ASP A 91 -2.34 9.48 3.50
CA ASP A 91 -1.98 10.81 2.99
C ASP A 91 -3.05 11.36 2.05
N ALA A 92 -3.67 10.52 1.22
CA ALA A 92 -4.73 10.93 0.30
C ALA A 92 -6.06 11.22 1.01
N VAL A 93 -6.46 10.43 2.02
CA VAL A 93 -7.76 10.59 2.70
C VAL A 93 -7.72 11.50 3.93
N LYS A 94 -6.56 11.62 4.59
CA LYS A 94 -6.34 12.49 5.74
C LYS A 94 -4.94 13.11 5.65
N PRO A 95 -4.77 14.14 4.79
CA PRO A 95 -3.50 14.83 4.65
C PRO A 95 -3.04 15.38 6.00
N LEU A 96 -1.81 15.07 6.37
CA LEU A 96 -1.08 15.84 7.39
C LEU A 96 -0.26 16.87 6.62
N GLY A 97 0.19 17.96 7.26
CA GLY A 97 1.08 18.95 6.64
C GLY A 97 2.44 18.40 6.17
N TYR A 98 2.61 17.08 6.20
CA TYR A 98 3.77 16.30 5.77
C TYR A 98 3.27 14.93 5.27
N SER A 99 4.06 14.26 4.43
CA SER A 99 3.73 12.93 3.93
C SER A 99 4.16 11.85 4.91
N ARG A 100 3.29 10.86 5.16
CA ARG A 100 3.64 9.64 5.91
C ARG A 100 4.69 8.81 5.18
N LEU A 101 4.72 8.85 3.84
CA LEU A 101 5.77 8.18 3.05
C LEU A 101 7.17 8.73 3.35
N GLN A 102 7.30 10.03 3.64
CA GLN A 102 8.59 10.65 3.98
C GLN A 102 9.13 10.20 5.36
N ARG A 103 8.26 9.65 6.23
CA ARG A 103 8.66 9.10 7.53
C ARG A 103 8.89 7.60 7.51
N LEU A 104 8.53 6.91 6.42
CA LEU A 104 8.93 5.53 6.22
C LEU A 104 10.38 5.54 5.76
N ASP A 105 11.32 5.56 6.70
CA ASP A 105 12.74 5.40 6.40
C ASP A 105 13.02 3.91 6.11
N PRO A 106 13.47 3.54 4.89
CA PRO A 106 13.73 2.16 4.52
C PRO A 106 14.79 1.49 5.41
N THR A 107 15.61 2.25 6.14
CA THR A 107 16.65 1.70 7.04
C THR A 107 16.16 1.43 8.47
N THR A 108 14.97 1.92 8.85
CA THR A 108 14.39 1.70 10.19
C THR A 108 13.38 0.57 10.24
N LEU A 109 13.05 -0.01 9.09
CA LEU A 109 12.24 -1.20 9.04
C LEU A 109 13.14 -2.41 9.29
N ASP A 110 13.50 -2.63 10.56
CA ASP A 110 14.07 -3.91 10.98
C ASP A 110 12.94 -4.94 11.02
N TYR A 111 12.84 -5.75 9.98
CA TYR A 111 11.80 -6.77 9.83
C TYR A 111 12.12 -8.07 10.57
N THR A 112 13.22 -8.12 11.33
CA THR A 112 13.66 -9.32 12.07
C THR A 112 13.50 -9.21 13.57
N THR A 113 13.35 -7.99 14.08
CA THR A 113 13.09 -7.75 15.49
C THR A 113 11.74 -7.06 15.65
N ASP A 114 10.87 -7.73 16.40
CA ASP A 114 9.49 -7.38 16.71
C ASP A 114 9.38 -6.09 17.57
N GLN A 115 10.00 -4.99 17.12
CA GLN A 115 10.14 -3.77 17.92
C GLN A 115 9.07 -2.72 17.62
N TRP A 116 8.37 -2.81 16.48
CA TRP A 116 7.25 -1.93 16.17
C TRP A 116 6.11 -2.75 15.58
N THR A 117 5.17 -3.09 16.44
CA THR A 117 3.95 -3.80 16.06
C THR A 117 3.12 -2.93 15.11
N ILE A 118 2.38 -3.57 14.19
CA ILE A 118 1.38 -2.90 13.34
C ILE A 118 0.39 -2.07 14.18
N ALA A 119 0.15 -2.47 15.44
CA ALA A 119 -0.65 -1.72 16.39
C ALA A 119 0.00 -0.38 16.77
N GLU A 120 1.31 -0.32 17.02
CA GLU A 120 2.03 0.92 17.36
C GLU A 120 2.10 1.89 16.18
N ILE A 121 2.30 1.38 14.96
CA ILE A 121 2.24 2.21 13.73
C ILE A 121 0.83 2.81 13.57
N ARG A 122 -0.22 2.02 13.81
CA ARG A 122 -1.62 2.49 13.78
C ARG A 122 -1.93 3.48 14.89
N GLU A 123 -1.42 3.25 16.10
CA GLU A 123 -1.64 4.10 17.26
C GLU A 123 -0.94 5.46 17.09
N ILE A 124 0.28 5.49 16.58
CA ILE A 124 1.00 6.74 16.27
C ILE A 124 0.29 7.49 15.14
N ALA A 125 -0.18 6.79 14.10
CA ALA A 125 -0.96 7.42 13.04
C ALA A 125 -2.31 7.97 13.53
N HIS A 126 -2.93 7.32 14.53
CA HIS A 126 -4.15 7.76 15.20
C HIS A 126 -3.90 8.99 16.09
N ASN A 127 -2.87 8.93 16.95
CA ASN A 127 -2.50 9.97 17.92
C ASN A 127 -1.94 11.23 17.24
N ALA A 128 -1.14 11.09 16.18
CA ALA A 128 -0.72 12.24 15.36
C ALA A 128 -1.91 12.96 14.71
N GLY A 129 -3.03 12.24 14.52
CA GLY A 129 -4.30 12.79 14.06
C GLY A 129 -5.10 13.54 15.12
N GLN A 130 -4.69 13.54 16.40
CA GLN A 130 -5.32 14.26 17.52
C GLN A 130 -4.51 15.49 17.97
N PHE A 131 -3.21 15.58 17.68
CA PHE A 131 -2.34 16.73 18.03
C PHE A 131 -2.50 17.96 17.13
N THR A 132 -3.57 18.06 16.33
CA THR A 132 -3.84 19.21 15.46
C THR A 132 -5.12 19.94 15.88
N GLN A 133 -5.11 20.48 17.10
CA GLN A 133 -5.78 21.75 17.39
C GLN A 133 -4.75 22.73 17.97
N PRO A 134 -4.26 23.72 17.20
CA PRO A 134 -3.64 24.87 17.82
C PRO A 134 -4.73 25.66 18.55
N ASN A 135 -4.61 25.78 19.87
CA ASN A 135 -5.26 26.82 20.65
C ASN A 135 -4.86 28.17 20.04
N VAL A 136 -5.76 28.79 19.28
CA VAL A 136 -5.59 30.17 18.86
C VAL A 136 -5.93 31.03 20.09
N ALA A 137 -4.91 31.42 20.84
CA ALA A 137 -5.04 32.46 21.84
C ALA A 137 -5.32 33.78 21.10
N THR A 138 -6.56 34.24 21.16
CA THR A 138 -6.92 35.59 20.72
C THR A 138 -6.32 36.57 21.73
N THR A 139 -5.36 37.38 21.32
CA THR A 139 -4.93 38.56 22.08
C THR A 139 -4.75 39.73 21.12
N HIS A 140 -5.79 40.57 21.07
CA HIS A 140 -5.82 42.03 21.11
C HIS A 140 -6.99 42.60 20.32
#